data_AF-A0AAD7A9I1-F1
#
_entry.id   AF-A0AAD7A9I1-F1
#
_cell.length_a   1.000
_cell.length_b   1.000
_cell.length_c   1.000
_cell.angle_alpha   90.00
_cell.angle_beta   90.00
_cell.angle_gamma   90.00
#
_symmetry.space_group_name_H-M   'P 1'
#
loop_
_entity.id
_entity.type
_entity.pdbx_description
1 polymer ?
#
loop_
_entity_poly.entity_id
_entity_poly.type
_entity_poly.pdbx_seq_one_letter_code
_entity_poly.pdbx_strand_id
1 'polypeptide(L)'
;GGDWSMLVKVYMDFKAVCGYQDTGPQIDGKDKPAEVGAWIKSGRKWGSPPELANMGKLGQKGSFVDNWWRWWRSLQPPERVWMGGMLSWVDDMTWGKLPRMYGRNGFMQIMICLLWWGQEVHRQAQTDSGWASAVGCVEHVLRHFVQENLAQ
;
A
#
# COMPACT_ATOMS: atom_id res chain seq x y z
N GLY A 1 7.82 13.98 -0.28
CA GLY A 1 8.96 13.66 0.61
C GLY A 1 9.92 12.71 -0.08
N GLY A 2 11.13 12.54 0.46
CA GLY A 2 12.15 11.62 -0.08
C GLY A 2 11.67 10.16 -0.11
N ASP A 3 11.09 9.69 0.98
CA ASP A 3 10.64 8.29 1.15
C ASP A 3 9.55 7.90 0.13
N TRP A 4 8.61 8.80 -0.13
CA TRP A 4 7.59 8.58 -1.17
C TRP A 4 8.21 8.41 -2.55
N SER A 5 9.22 9.22 -2.88
CA SER A 5 9.88 9.14 -4.19
C SER A 5 10.64 7.82 -4.36
N MET A 6 11.25 7.33 -3.27
CA MET A 6 11.88 6.00 -3.25
C MET A 6 10.85 4.89 -3.45
N LEU A 7 9.73 4.94 -2.72
CA LEU A 7 8.64 3.97 -2.89
C LEU A 7 8.11 3.95 -4.33
N VAL A 8 7.90 5.12 -4.95
CA VAL A 8 7.46 5.20 -6.36
C VAL A 8 8.50 4.56 -7.28
N LYS A 9 9.79 4.83 -7.08
CA LYS A 9 10.86 4.19 -7.86
C LYS A 9 10.82 2.67 -7.73
N VAL A 10 10.78 2.15 -6.50
CA VAL A 10 10.74 0.70 -6.24
C VAL A 10 9.46 0.07 -6.81
N TYR A 11 8.33 0.77 -6.76
CA TYR A 11 7.10 0.31 -7.40
C TYR A 11 7.23 0.22 -8.93
N MET A 12 7.92 1.16 -9.57
CA MET A 12 8.20 1.08 -11.00
C MET A 12 9.17 -0.07 -11.33
N ASP A 13 10.19 -0.29 -10.51
CA ASP A 13 11.10 -1.43 -10.63
C ASP A 13 10.31 -2.76 -10.49
N PHE A 14 9.38 -2.83 -9.53
CA PHE A 14 8.45 -3.97 -9.37
C PHE A 14 7.56 -4.20 -10.59
N LYS A 15 6.97 -3.12 -11.15
CA LYS A 15 6.21 -3.23 -12.41
C LYS A 15 7.10 -3.71 -13.56
N ALA A 16 8.35 -3.27 -13.62
CA ALA A 16 9.28 -3.63 -14.69
C ALA A 16 9.61 -5.13 -14.69
N VAL A 17 9.97 -5.68 -13.52
CA VAL A 17 10.24 -7.14 -13.39
C VAL A 17 8.98 -7.98 -13.64
N CYS A 18 7.79 -7.42 -13.38
CA CYS A 18 6.51 -8.04 -13.73
C CYS A 18 6.05 -7.77 -15.18
N GLY A 19 6.90 -7.18 -16.03
CA GLY A 19 6.60 -6.94 -17.46
C GLY A 19 5.54 -5.87 -17.74
N TYR A 20 5.33 -4.93 -16.81
CA TYR A 20 4.34 -3.84 -16.92
C TYR A 20 2.91 -4.28 -17.19
N GLN A 21 2.54 -5.49 -16.79
CA GLN A 21 1.20 -6.01 -17.02
C GLN A 21 0.14 -5.20 -16.26
N ASP A 22 -0.83 -4.65 -17.00
CA ASP A 22 -1.92 -3.84 -16.41
C ASP A 22 -3.07 -4.71 -15.86
N THR A 23 -3.19 -5.94 -16.35
CA THR A 23 -4.13 -6.95 -15.88
C THR A 23 -3.38 -8.00 -15.08
N GLY A 24 -3.95 -8.40 -13.94
CA GLY A 24 -3.39 -9.46 -13.13
C GLY A 24 -4.33 -9.82 -11.97
N PRO A 25 -3.90 -10.75 -11.11
CA PRO A 25 -4.56 -11.04 -9.85
C PRO A 25 -4.88 -9.78 -9.05
N GLN A 26 -5.99 -9.81 -8.31
CA GLN A 26 -6.48 -8.69 -7.52
C GLN A 26 -6.12 -8.89 -6.06
N ILE A 27 -5.73 -7.80 -5.39
CA ILE A 27 -5.61 -7.80 -3.93
C ILE A 27 -6.99 -8.04 -3.32
N ASP A 28 -7.04 -8.81 -2.23
CA ASP A 28 -8.27 -9.10 -1.49
C ASP A 28 -8.97 -7.79 -1.09
N GLY A 29 -10.30 -7.75 -1.22
CA GLY A 29 -11.11 -6.59 -0.86
C GLY A 29 -11.43 -6.47 0.63
N LYS A 30 -11.15 -7.49 1.44
CA LYS A 30 -11.44 -7.50 2.87
C LYS A 30 -10.70 -6.37 3.59
N ASP A 31 -11.44 -5.60 4.38
CA ASP A 31 -10.95 -4.42 5.14
C ASP A 31 -10.42 -3.25 4.27
N LYS A 32 -10.52 -3.35 2.94
CA LYS A 32 -10.09 -2.30 2.02
C LYS A 32 -10.84 -0.99 2.30
N PRO A 33 -10.14 0.18 2.36
CA PRO A 33 -10.79 1.47 2.51
C PRO A 33 -11.88 1.69 1.44
N ALA A 34 -13.05 2.17 1.86
CA ALA A 34 -14.23 2.33 1.01
C ALA A 34 -13.98 3.32 -0.14
N GLU A 35 -13.09 4.29 0.10
CA GLU A 35 -12.61 5.30 -0.83
C GLU A 35 -11.99 4.68 -2.09
N VAL A 36 -11.29 3.55 -1.95
CA VAL A 36 -10.74 2.81 -3.10
C VAL A 36 -11.87 2.25 -3.96
N GLY A 37 -12.90 1.69 -3.33
CA GLY A 37 -14.09 1.18 -4.03
C GLY A 37 -14.81 2.30 -4.79
N ALA A 38 -14.98 3.46 -4.16
CA ALA A 38 -15.58 4.63 -4.80
C ALA A 38 -14.75 5.13 -5.99
N TRP A 39 -13.42 5.22 -5.85
CA TRP A 39 -12.51 5.62 -6.92
C TRP A 39 -12.52 4.63 -8.10
N ILE A 40 -12.57 3.32 -7.82
CA ILE A 40 -12.71 2.32 -8.89
C ILE A 40 -14.03 2.51 -9.64
N LYS A 41 -15.15 2.70 -8.92
CA LYS A 41 -16.48 2.93 -9.50
C LYS A 41 -16.56 4.23 -10.30
N SER A 42 -15.78 5.25 -9.94
CA SER A 42 -15.71 6.51 -10.69
C SER A 42 -14.91 6.43 -11.99
N GLY A 43 -14.36 5.25 -12.31
CA GLY A 43 -13.48 5.06 -13.47
C GLY A 43 -12.02 5.42 -13.19
N ARG A 44 -11.61 5.45 -11.92
CA ARG A 44 -10.23 5.75 -11.48
C ARG A 44 -9.77 7.16 -11.88
N LYS A 45 -10.65 8.16 -11.74
CA LYS A 45 -10.32 9.55 -12.07
C LYS A 45 -9.19 10.07 -11.17
N TRP A 46 -8.06 10.45 -11.78
CA TRP A 46 -6.86 10.92 -11.07
C TRP A 46 -7.01 12.34 -10.52
N GLY A 47 -7.72 13.21 -11.22
CA GLY A 47 -7.91 14.63 -10.83
C GLY A 47 -8.99 14.86 -9.79
N SER A 48 -9.54 13.81 -9.18
CA SER A 48 -10.62 13.92 -8.19
C SER A 48 -10.37 12.90 -7.07
N PRO A 49 -9.33 13.12 -6.24
CA PRO A 49 -9.13 12.28 -5.07
C PRO A 49 -10.37 12.31 -4.17
N PRO A 50 -10.73 11.21 -3.51
CA PRO A 50 -11.82 11.19 -2.57
C PRO A 50 -11.48 12.09 -1.38
N GLU A 51 -12.50 12.78 -0.86
CA GLU A 51 -12.35 13.48 0.42
C GLU A 51 -12.17 12.44 1.53
N LEU A 52 -11.03 12.47 2.22
CA LEU A 52 -10.74 11.59 3.36
C LEU A 52 -11.40 12.15 4.62
N ALA A 53 -12.74 12.20 4.63
CA ALA A 53 -13.54 12.85 5.68
C ALA A 53 -13.25 12.31 7.10
N ASN A 54 -12.80 11.07 7.22
CA ASN A 54 -12.37 10.47 8.49
C ASN A 54 -10.96 9.89 8.37
N MET A 55 -9.97 10.77 8.24
CA MET A 55 -8.55 10.38 8.22
C MET A 55 -8.21 9.53 9.46
N GLY A 56 -8.50 10.08 10.66
CA GLY A 56 -8.31 9.44 11.96
C GLY A 56 -6.89 8.92 12.23
N LYS A 57 -6.74 8.10 13.28
CA LYS A 57 -5.45 7.47 13.65
C LYS A 57 -5.56 5.96 13.68
N LEU A 58 -4.42 5.28 13.65
CA LEU A 58 -4.37 3.83 13.86
C LEU A 58 -5.04 3.47 15.20
N GLY A 59 -5.94 2.48 15.17
CA GLY A 59 -6.74 2.08 16.34
C GLY A 59 -8.09 2.81 16.46
N GLN A 60 -8.30 3.91 15.74
CA GLN A 60 -9.60 4.56 15.64
C GLN A 60 -10.47 3.80 14.63
N LYS A 61 -11.33 2.92 15.14
CA LYS A 61 -12.19 2.05 14.33
C LYS A 61 -12.98 2.85 13.29
N GLY A 62 -12.86 2.42 12.03
CA GLY A 62 -13.59 3.01 10.91
C GLY A 62 -12.93 4.26 10.30
N SER A 63 -11.79 4.69 10.82
CA SER A 63 -10.96 5.70 10.15
C SER A 63 -10.24 5.13 8.95
N PHE A 64 -9.86 6.00 8.00
CA PHE A 64 -9.07 5.62 6.84
C PHE A 64 -7.74 4.97 7.26
N VAL A 65 -7.01 5.57 8.21
CA VAL A 65 -5.72 5.01 8.69
C VAL A 65 -5.90 3.60 9.22
N ASP A 66 -6.91 3.38 10.06
CA ASP A 66 -7.15 2.09 10.69
C ASP A 66 -7.58 1.03 9.67
N ASN A 67 -8.45 1.38 8.74
CA ASN A 67 -8.87 0.48 7.65
C ASN A 67 -7.69 0.14 6.73
N TRP A 68 -6.86 1.13 6.36
CA TRP A 68 -5.68 0.90 5.54
C TRP A 68 -4.70 -0.07 6.22
N TRP A 69 -4.40 0.12 7.50
CA TRP A 69 -3.52 -0.79 8.24
C TRP A 69 -4.13 -2.17 8.46
N ARG A 70 -5.45 -2.29 8.67
CA ARG A 70 -6.11 -3.60 8.75
C ARG A 70 -6.00 -4.35 7.41
N TRP A 71 -6.28 -3.65 6.32
CA TRP A 71 -6.15 -4.19 4.98
C TRP A 71 -4.72 -4.59 4.67
N TRP A 72 -3.75 -3.70 4.88
CA TRP A 72 -2.35 -4.01 4.61
C TRP A 72 -1.87 -5.22 5.42
N ARG A 73 -2.26 -5.32 6.70
CA ARG A 73 -1.94 -6.47 7.57
C ARG A 73 -2.57 -7.77 7.08
N SER A 74 -3.79 -7.75 6.53
CA SER A 74 -4.45 -8.97 6.04
C SER A 74 -3.77 -9.55 4.79
N LEU A 75 -2.95 -8.76 4.10
CA LEU A 75 -2.17 -9.19 2.94
C LEU A 75 -0.80 -9.75 3.32
N GLN A 76 -0.36 -9.55 4.55
CA GLN A 76 0.96 -9.99 4.98
C GLN A 76 0.98 -11.49 5.24
N PRO A 77 2.14 -12.14 5.05
CA PRO A 77 2.32 -13.52 5.43
C PRO A 77 2.22 -13.66 6.97
N PRO A 78 1.75 -14.80 7.49
CA PRO A 78 1.48 -14.99 8.92
C PRO A 78 2.72 -14.84 9.80
N GLU A 79 3.91 -15.04 9.25
CA GLU A 79 5.21 -14.85 9.91
C GLU A 79 5.50 -13.36 10.18
N ARG A 80 4.83 -12.44 9.47
CA ARG A 80 5.02 -10.99 9.60
C ARG A 80 4.16 -10.42 10.72
N VAL A 81 4.60 -10.58 11.96
CA VAL A 81 3.89 -10.16 13.16
C VAL A 81 3.93 -8.64 13.35
N TRP A 82 2.80 -8.06 13.74
CA TRP A 82 2.72 -6.66 14.15
C TRP A 82 3.30 -6.49 15.57
N MET A 83 4.43 -5.80 15.69
CA MET A 83 5.03 -5.45 16.97
C MET A 83 5.28 -3.95 17.06
N GLY A 84 4.72 -3.29 18.08
CA GLY A 84 5.05 -1.90 18.39
C GLY A 84 4.71 -0.86 17.32
N GLY A 85 3.77 -1.15 16.41
CA GLY A 85 3.44 -0.22 15.32
C GLY A 85 4.14 -0.52 13.99
N MET A 86 4.96 -1.56 13.94
CA MET A 86 5.67 -2.00 12.75
C MET A 86 5.39 -3.47 12.47
N LEU A 87 5.46 -3.85 11.20
CA LEU A 87 5.46 -5.25 10.80
C LEU A 87 6.88 -5.77 10.86
N SER A 88 7.10 -6.90 11.54
CA SER A 88 8.40 -7.57 11.61
C SER A 88 8.89 -7.96 10.20
N TRP A 89 10.16 -8.35 10.12
CA TRP A 89 10.74 -8.96 8.93
C TRP A 89 11.47 -10.23 9.35
N VAL A 90 11.26 -11.32 8.60
CA VAL A 90 12.02 -12.57 8.71
C VAL A 90 12.37 -13.04 7.30
N ASP A 91 13.53 -13.64 7.11
CA ASP A 91 14.05 -13.88 5.75
C ASP A 91 13.27 -14.96 4.97
N ASP A 92 12.69 -15.94 5.66
CA ASP A 92 11.97 -17.08 5.06
C ASP A 92 10.43 -16.90 5.08
N MET A 93 9.92 -15.77 4.60
CA MET A 93 8.47 -15.51 4.56
C MET A 93 7.78 -16.13 3.34
N THR A 94 6.66 -16.81 3.56
CA THR A 94 5.84 -17.35 2.46
C THR A 94 4.80 -16.33 1.99
N TRP A 95 5.18 -15.46 1.05
CA TRP A 95 4.33 -14.37 0.53
C TRP A 95 3.10 -14.79 -0.29
N GLY A 96 2.99 -16.08 -0.63
CA GLY A 96 1.86 -16.64 -1.36
C GLY A 96 1.64 -15.95 -2.71
N LYS A 97 0.48 -15.29 -2.87
CA LYS A 97 0.08 -14.66 -4.13
C LYS A 97 0.43 -13.17 -4.23
N LEU A 98 0.83 -12.52 -3.14
CA LEU A 98 1.06 -11.07 -3.11
C LEU A 98 2.09 -10.59 -4.15
N PRO A 99 3.22 -11.30 -4.41
CA PRO A 99 4.19 -10.89 -5.43
C PRO A 99 3.61 -10.82 -6.85
N ARG A 100 2.49 -11.51 -7.11
CA ARG A 100 1.81 -11.56 -8.42
C ARG A 100 0.74 -10.48 -8.58
N MET A 101 0.57 -9.59 -7.59
CA MET A 101 -0.48 -8.57 -7.58
C MET A 101 0.00 -7.26 -8.24
N TYR A 102 0.55 -7.33 -9.45
CA TYR A 102 1.19 -6.21 -10.14
C TYR A 102 0.23 -5.30 -10.93
N GLY A 103 -0.97 -5.78 -11.25
CA GLY A 103 -1.92 -5.07 -12.11
C GLY A 103 -2.61 -3.87 -11.45
N ARG A 104 -3.50 -3.21 -12.21
CA ARG A 104 -4.29 -2.04 -11.74
C ARG A 104 -5.20 -2.32 -10.54
N ASN A 105 -5.48 -3.59 -10.28
CA ASN A 105 -6.26 -4.05 -9.13
C ASN A 105 -5.40 -4.67 -8.02
N GLY A 106 -4.09 -4.62 -8.18
CA GLY A 106 -3.11 -5.05 -7.19
C GLY A 106 -2.50 -3.84 -6.48
N PHE A 107 -1.17 -3.78 -6.41
CA PHE A 107 -0.41 -2.78 -5.66
C PHE A 107 -0.73 -1.33 -6.02
N MET A 108 -1.26 -1.05 -7.22
CA MET A 108 -1.73 0.29 -7.57
C MET A 108 -2.78 0.82 -6.58
N GLN A 109 -3.64 -0.05 -6.04
CA GLN A 109 -4.62 0.34 -5.02
C GLN A 109 -3.96 0.68 -3.67
N ILE A 110 -2.82 0.07 -3.34
CA ILE A 110 -2.05 0.41 -2.13
C ILE A 110 -1.35 1.77 -2.33
N MET A 111 -0.72 1.95 -3.49
CA MET A 111 0.00 3.17 -3.85
C MET A 111 -0.94 4.39 -3.86
N ILE A 112 -2.15 4.25 -4.41
CA ILE A 112 -3.10 5.38 -4.46
C ILE A 112 -3.63 5.77 -3.08
N CYS A 113 -3.84 4.82 -2.17
CA CYS A 113 -4.18 5.13 -0.78
C CYS A 113 -3.09 5.93 -0.09
N LEU A 114 -1.82 5.53 -0.26
CA LEU A 114 -0.68 6.25 0.31
C LEU A 114 -0.52 7.64 -0.28
N LEU A 115 -0.82 7.81 -1.57
CA LEU A 115 -0.85 9.12 -2.20
C LEU A 115 -1.91 10.02 -1.56
N TRP A 116 -3.15 9.56 -1.43
CA TRP A 116 -4.23 10.35 -0.82
C TRP A 116 -3.93 10.71 0.64
N TRP A 117 -3.43 9.75 1.41
CA TRP A 117 -3.03 9.99 2.79
C TRP A 117 -1.90 11.03 2.86
N GLY A 118 -0.87 10.91 2.03
CA GLY A 118 0.24 11.88 2.00
C GLY A 118 -0.19 13.28 1.56
N GLN A 119 -1.12 13.37 0.60
CA GLN A 119 -1.72 14.63 0.18
C GLN A 119 -2.50 15.29 1.31
N GLU A 120 -3.27 14.50 2.06
CA GLU A 120 -4.06 14.99 3.19
C GLU A 120 -3.18 15.47 4.35
N VAL A 121 -2.13 14.71 4.68
CA VAL A 121 -1.12 15.11 5.68
C VAL A 121 -0.45 16.42 5.28
N HIS A 122 -0.08 16.55 4.00
CA HIS A 122 0.51 17.78 3.47
C HIS A 122 -0.48 18.96 3.51
N ARG A 123 -1.74 18.73 3.11
CA ARG A 123 -2.82 19.74 3.13
C ARG A 123 -3.08 20.28 4.52
N GLN A 124 -3.01 19.43 5.53
CA GLN A 124 -3.16 19.82 6.94
C GLN A 124 -1.88 20.44 7.54
N ALA A 125 -0.79 20.54 6.79
CA ALA A 125 0.53 20.97 7.26
C ALA A 125 1.03 20.19 8.49
N GLN A 126 0.70 18.90 8.54
CA GLN A 126 1.05 18.01 9.65
C GLN A 126 2.22 17.08 9.28
N THR A 127 2.87 16.55 10.31
CA THR A 127 3.71 15.36 10.18
C THR A 127 2.94 14.15 10.66
N ASP A 128 2.91 13.08 9.85
CA ASP A 128 2.26 11.81 10.22
C ASP A 128 3.28 10.68 10.13
N SER A 129 3.74 10.23 11.31
CA SER A 129 4.66 9.08 11.41
C SER A 129 4.01 7.77 10.98
N GLY A 130 2.67 7.68 11.03
CA GLY A 130 1.91 6.54 10.52
C GLY A 130 1.99 6.46 9.00
N TRP A 131 1.88 7.59 8.30
CA TRP A 131 2.06 7.66 6.86
C TRP A 131 3.49 7.28 6.45
N ALA A 132 4.50 7.85 7.10
CA ALA A 132 5.89 7.53 6.82
C ALA A 132 6.20 6.04 7.06
N SER A 133 5.70 5.47 8.17
CA SER A 133 5.82 4.03 8.48
C SER A 133 5.13 3.17 7.42
N ALA A 134 3.96 3.57 6.94
CA ALA A 134 3.23 2.89 5.90
C ALA A 134 4.02 2.88 4.57
N VAL A 135 4.57 4.04 4.18
CA VAL A 135 5.42 4.19 2.98
C VAL A 135 6.65 3.28 3.06
N GLY A 136 7.43 3.36 4.14
CA GLY A 136 8.62 2.54 4.31
C GLY A 136 8.31 1.04 4.36
N CYS A 137 7.18 0.67 4.98
CA CYS A 137 6.75 -0.72 5.05
C CYS A 137 6.41 -1.31 3.67
N VAL A 138 5.68 -0.56 2.82
CA VAL A 138 5.38 -1.01 1.45
C VAL A 138 6.63 -1.01 0.58
N GLU A 139 7.50 0.00 0.73
CA GLU A 139 8.76 0.07 -0.02
C GLU A 139 9.61 -1.18 0.22
N HIS A 140 9.79 -1.54 1.48
CA HIS A 140 10.59 -2.69 1.87
C HIS A 140 10.04 -4.01 1.29
N VAL A 141 8.72 -4.19 1.30
CA VAL A 141 8.06 -5.36 0.68
C VAL A 141 8.28 -5.41 -0.84
N LEU A 142 8.06 -4.30 -1.54
CA LEU A 142 8.24 -4.25 -2.99
C LEU A 142 9.70 -4.46 -3.38
N ARG A 143 10.64 -3.93 -2.60
CA ARG A 143 12.08 -4.12 -2.82
C ARG A 143 12.46 -5.60 -2.73
N HIS A 144 11.94 -6.30 -1.73
CA HIS A 144 12.13 -7.74 -1.60
C HIS A 144 11.58 -8.50 -2.81
N PHE A 145 10.36 -8.19 -3.27
CA PHE A 145 9.82 -8.84 -4.47
C PHE A 145 10.63 -8.59 -5.74
N VAL A 146 11.19 -7.38 -5.90
CA VAL A 146 12.10 -7.07 -7.00
C VAL A 146 13.35 -7.94 -6.91
N GLN A 147 13.96 -8.08 -5.73
CA GLN A 147 15.16 -8.88 -5.52
C GLN A 147 14.91 -10.37 -5.78
N GLU A 148 13.81 -10.92 -5.27
CA GLU A 148 13.43 -12.32 -5.52
C GLU A 148 13.23 -12.61 -7.01
N ASN A 149 12.62 -11.68 -7.75
CA ASN A 149 12.35 -11.86 -9.17
C ASN A 149 13.63 -11.79 -10.03
N LEU A 150 14.62 -11.00 -9.60
CA LEU A 150 15.92 -10.91 -10.27
C LEU A 150 16.84 -12.10 -9.98
N ALA A 151 16.57 -12.87 -8.92
CA ALA A 151 17.35 -14.04 -8.52
C ALA A 151 16.89 -15.35 -9.20
N GLN A 152 15.78 -15.31 -9.95
CA GLN A 152 15.20 -16.44 -10.71
C GLN A 152 15.65 -16.42 -12.17
#